data_AF-A0A957I9J5-F1
#
_entry.id   AF-A0A957I9J5-F1
#
_cell.length_a   1.000
_cell.length_b   1.000
_cell.length_c   1.000
_cell.angle_alpha   90.00
_cell.angle_beta   90.00
_cell.angle_gamma   90.00
#
_symmetry.space_group_name_H-M   'P 1'
#
loop_
_entity.id
_entity.type
_entity.pdbx_description
1 polymer ?
#
loop_
_entity_poly.entity_id
_entity_poly.type
_entity_poly.pdbx_seq_one_letter_code
_entity_poly.pdbx_strand_id
1 'polypeptide(L)'
;MFKHAKQRRIGFLFVLLSLALIVMASAASASDTRPTAVANARAKIHPNLLADVDAALAGDLAANGPAIAARSSTGTGELQFVARVAAGTDLSAYASQWFVRPFADPLGTTVAAGFASPTGILKMAADPAVFALQRSESLVELPQPTDPDVTANLNSAISPALNLSGEAISPGPAPEGWYGTGSAIHGSQEAWAKGYTGSGVRYMSNDSGADYCHPDLQGTWAYIDDAASPYYGLPEMFDSLSSYYAAFDYYTGSTLIAGGLADYADTSATAVGDFSYAPLGSVVSHNYTVPGTSLSGEYHYGSHPDKALAAVADILNGSFGDGTAVSGERAAVLVVDENEAGVYDTVYVDINYNFDFSDDSPARLTRDFSNQETACLDYDFDGLNDVSGGLVYFIADGETAVPTLDWYWGIPGSYYGNGDLVAFHVQDFTEGGGTHGMGTTSVAVGQGVVIGSVNWGEGGSPIAGFQGLVVGPGKDVSSTQNGDQYLTPFIEDAYVYAGLGYDGVSGTGDDIQIVSNSFGFSGTDNDGFDFTSRLIDVINRSYAPNTALLFSTGNGAPGYGTAAPPSPASGIGVGASTLYGSIGIFEAIASADQIVGGDIISWSNRGPGARNVV
;
A
#
# COMPACT_ATOMS: atom_id res chain seq x y z
N MET A 1 -66.77 25.18 21.93
CA MET A 1 -65.74 26.00 21.25
C MET A 1 -64.68 25.14 20.54
N PHE A 2 -65.07 24.03 19.89
CA PHE A 2 -64.16 23.13 19.15
C PHE A 2 -64.76 22.84 17.77
N LYS A 3 -64.62 23.77 16.81
CA LYS A 3 -64.94 23.53 15.39
C LYS A 3 -64.03 24.23 14.38
N HIS A 4 -62.98 24.96 14.81
CA HIS A 4 -62.12 25.72 13.87
C HIS A 4 -60.65 25.25 13.75
N ALA A 5 -60.24 24.16 14.43
CA ALA A 5 -58.86 23.69 14.34
C ALA A 5 -58.55 22.83 13.09
N LYS A 6 -59.56 22.16 12.50
CA LYS A 6 -59.36 21.23 11.37
C LYS A 6 -59.17 21.95 10.01
N GLN A 7 -59.77 23.12 9.83
CA GLN A 7 -59.65 23.91 8.60
C GLN A 7 -58.28 24.59 8.44
N ARG A 8 -57.60 24.95 9.53
CA ARG A 8 -56.26 25.58 9.46
C ARG A 8 -55.14 24.60 9.09
N ARG A 9 -55.25 23.32 9.47
CA ARG A 9 -54.25 22.29 9.11
C ARG A 9 -54.33 21.89 7.63
N ILE A 10 -55.53 21.90 7.04
CA ILE A 10 -55.71 21.58 5.61
C ILE A 10 -55.22 22.73 4.73
N GLY A 11 -55.46 23.99 5.12
CA GLY A 11 -54.94 25.15 4.38
C GLY A 11 -53.41 25.24 4.37
N PHE A 12 -52.75 24.91 5.48
CA PHE A 12 -51.28 24.93 5.57
C PHE A 12 -50.62 23.82 4.74
N LEU A 13 -51.26 22.64 4.66
CA LEU A 13 -50.78 21.54 3.83
C LEU A 13 -50.92 21.84 2.33
N PHE A 14 -52.00 22.53 1.91
CA PHE A 14 -52.17 22.96 0.52
C PHE A 14 -51.16 24.03 0.10
N VAL A 15 -50.77 24.94 1.00
CA VAL A 15 -49.73 25.95 0.73
C VAL A 15 -48.36 25.30 0.61
N LEU A 16 -48.03 24.30 1.45
CA LEU A 16 -46.79 23.54 1.34
C LEU A 16 -46.73 22.67 0.06
N LEU A 17 -47.85 22.04 -0.34
CA LEU A 17 -47.90 21.25 -1.57
C LEU A 17 -47.81 22.12 -2.82
N SER A 18 -48.39 23.33 -2.80
CA SER A 18 -48.29 24.27 -3.92
C SER A 18 -46.92 24.95 -4.01
N LEU A 19 -46.23 25.20 -2.88
CA LEU A 19 -44.84 25.64 -2.91
C LEU A 19 -43.89 24.54 -3.42
N ALA A 20 -44.13 23.28 -3.04
CA ALA A 20 -43.36 22.14 -3.54
C ALA A 20 -43.58 21.91 -5.05
N LEU A 21 -44.81 22.09 -5.57
CA LEU A 21 -45.07 22.02 -7.01
C LEU A 21 -44.46 23.19 -7.79
N ILE A 22 -44.41 24.39 -7.22
CA ILE A 22 -43.77 25.55 -7.88
C ILE A 22 -42.25 25.36 -7.92
N VAL A 23 -41.64 24.81 -6.87
CA VAL A 23 -40.20 24.50 -6.84
C VAL A 23 -39.85 23.37 -7.82
N MET A 24 -40.68 22.33 -7.94
CA MET A 24 -40.50 21.27 -8.94
C MET A 24 -40.73 21.76 -10.38
N ALA A 25 -41.68 22.69 -10.60
CA ALA A 25 -41.92 23.27 -11.92
C ALA A 25 -40.83 24.26 -12.36
N SER A 26 -40.22 25.00 -11.41
CA SER A 26 -39.07 25.87 -11.71
C SER A 26 -37.76 25.11 -11.94
N ALA A 27 -37.64 23.87 -11.44
CA ALA A 27 -36.54 22.97 -11.79
C ALA A 27 -36.74 22.31 -13.17
N ALA A 28 -37.99 22.21 -13.65
CA ALA A 28 -38.34 21.57 -14.92
C ALA A 28 -38.43 22.53 -16.13
N SER A 29 -38.26 23.84 -15.95
CA SER A 29 -38.36 24.82 -17.05
C SER A 29 -37.09 25.65 -17.32
N ALA A 30 -35.93 25.24 -16.78
CA ALA A 30 -34.66 25.71 -17.33
C ALA A 30 -34.39 24.91 -18.61
N SER A 31 -35.06 25.30 -19.70
CA SER A 31 -34.78 24.80 -21.03
C SER A 31 -33.31 25.04 -21.34
N ASP A 32 -32.63 23.92 -21.43
CA ASP A 32 -31.28 23.69 -21.89
C ASP A 32 -31.01 24.46 -23.19
N THR A 33 -30.34 25.60 -23.05
CA THR A 33 -29.50 26.14 -24.12
C THR A 33 -28.14 26.46 -23.50
N ARG A 34 -27.52 25.48 -22.87
CA ARG A 34 -26.05 25.46 -22.85
C ARG A 34 -25.63 24.94 -24.22
N PRO A 35 -24.61 25.52 -24.88
CA PRO A 35 -24.02 24.81 -26.00
C PRO A 35 -23.58 23.46 -25.45
N THR A 36 -24.20 22.38 -25.93
CA THR A 36 -23.66 21.03 -25.78
C THR A 36 -22.35 21.02 -26.55
N ALA A 37 -21.29 21.53 -25.90
CA ALA A 37 -19.97 21.03 -26.19
C ALA A 37 -20.13 19.53 -26.01
N VAL A 38 -20.06 18.78 -27.11
CA VAL A 38 -19.91 17.33 -27.05
C VAL A 38 -18.74 17.14 -26.08
N ALA A 39 -19.02 16.65 -24.88
CA ALA A 39 -17.98 16.41 -23.91
C ALA A 39 -16.94 15.58 -24.64
N ASN A 40 -15.72 16.11 -24.77
CA ASN A 40 -14.70 15.46 -25.57
C ASN A 40 -14.48 14.07 -24.96
N ALA A 41 -14.94 13.00 -25.61
CA ALA A 41 -14.86 11.65 -25.07
C ALA A 41 -13.42 11.27 -24.72
N ARG A 42 -12.44 11.81 -25.46
CA ARG A 42 -11.00 11.65 -25.14
C ARG A 42 -10.61 12.21 -23.78
N ALA A 43 -11.35 13.16 -23.22
CA ALA A 43 -11.09 13.71 -21.88
C ALA A 43 -11.37 12.71 -20.75
N LYS A 44 -12.06 11.60 -21.03
CA LYS A 44 -12.20 10.49 -20.08
C LYS A 44 -10.99 9.56 -20.06
N ILE A 45 -10.11 9.65 -21.06
CA ILE A 45 -8.95 8.78 -21.19
C ILE A 45 -7.76 9.49 -20.55
N HIS A 46 -7.14 8.84 -19.58
CA HIS A 46 -5.92 9.30 -18.93
C HIS A 46 -4.83 9.56 -19.99
N PRO A 47 -4.04 10.65 -19.88
CA PRO A 47 -3.04 11.02 -20.88
C PRO A 47 -2.12 9.88 -21.29
N ASN A 48 -1.69 9.04 -20.34
CA ASN A 48 -0.79 7.91 -20.64
C ASN A 48 -1.44 6.85 -21.53
N LEU A 49 -2.68 6.45 -21.23
CA LEU A 49 -3.41 5.52 -22.09
C LEU A 49 -3.76 6.17 -23.44
N LEU A 50 -4.04 7.48 -23.46
CA LEU A 50 -4.31 8.21 -24.70
C LEU A 50 -3.06 8.27 -25.59
N ALA A 51 -1.86 8.42 -25.00
CA ALA A 51 -0.60 8.36 -25.71
C ALA A 51 -0.39 6.98 -26.34
N ASP A 52 -0.69 5.89 -25.63
CA ASP A 52 -0.63 4.52 -26.17
C ASP A 52 -1.61 4.32 -27.32
N VAL A 53 -2.84 4.82 -27.17
CA VAL A 53 -3.86 4.79 -28.23
C VAL A 53 -3.39 5.54 -29.47
N ASP A 54 -2.87 6.76 -29.32
CA ASP A 54 -2.42 7.58 -30.44
C ASP A 54 -1.14 6.99 -31.10
N ALA A 55 -0.21 6.41 -30.33
CA ALA A 55 0.95 5.68 -30.83
C ALA A 55 0.55 4.42 -31.63
N ALA A 56 -0.34 3.60 -31.07
CA ALA A 56 -0.83 2.39 -31.73
C ALA A 56 -1.60 2.72 -33.02
N LEU A 57 -2.36 3.81 -33.06
CA LEU A 57 -3.03 4.30 -34.28
C LEU A 57 -2.03 4.81 -35.33
N ALA A 58 -0.85 5.28 -34.92
CA ALA A 58 0.25 5.66 -35.81
C ALA A 58 1.09 4.47 -36.29
N GLY A 59 0.77 3.25 -35.82
CA GLY A 59 1.51 2.03 -36.14
C GLY A 59 2.74 1.78 -35.27
N ASP A 60 2.86 2.50 -34.15
CA ASP A 60 3.89 2.31 -33.14
C ASP A 60 3.31 1.53 -31.95
N LEU A 61 3.67 0.25 -31.85
CA LEU A 61 3.28 -0.63 -30.76
C LEU A 61 4.46 -0.77 -29.78
N ALA A 62 4.92 0.35 -29.22
CA ALA A 62 5.84 0.30 -28.09
C ALA A 62 5.09 -0.25 -26.86
N ALA A 63 5.68 -1.25 -26.19
CA ALA A 63 5.10 -1.80 -24.96
C ALA A 63 5.21 -0.79 -23.83
N ASN A 64 4.09 -0.41 -23.23
CA ASN A 64 4.05 0.45 -22.05
C ASN A 64 3.28 -0.27 -20.93
N GLY A 65 3.98 -0.69 -19.88
CA GLY A 65 3.41 -1.35 -18.70
C GLY A 65 3.67 -2.87 -18.63
N PRO A 66 3.92 -3.44 -17.42
CA PRO A 66 4.12 -4.88 -17.20
C PRO A 66 3.04 -5.77 -17.80
N ALA A 67 1.76 -5.37 -17.71
CA ALA A 67 0.66 -6.19 -18.21
C ALA A 67 0.50 -6.15 -19.75
N ILE A 68 0.93 -5.08 -20.42
CA ILE A 68 1.01 -5.03 -21.89
C ILE A 68 2.25 -5.80 -22.39
N ALA A 69 3.37 -5.73 -21.68
CA ALA A 69 4.58 -6.48 -22.01
C ALA A 69 4.32 -8.00 -22.04
N ALA A 70 3.56 -8.52 -21.06
CA ALA A 70 3.21 -9.94 -20.98
C ALA A 70 2.37 -10.46 -22.17
N ARG A 71 1.48 -9.64 -22.76
CA ARG A 71 0.60 -10.06 -23.87
C ARG A 71 1.01 -9.58 -25.26
N SER A 72 1.86 -8.55 -25.36
CA SER A 72 2.36 -8.00 -26.63
C SER A 72 3.12 -9.02 -27.50
N SER A 73 3.52 -10.16 -26.91
CA SER A 73 4.08 -11.32 -27.60
C SER A 73 3.08 -12.06 -28.51
N THR A 74 1.78 -11.80 -28.37
CA THR A 74 0.70 -12.46 -29.15
C THR A 74 0.39 -11.80 -30.49
N GLY A 75 0.86 -10.57 -30.73
CA GLY A 75 0.70 -9.86 -32.01
C GLY A 75 -0.71 -9.34 -32.30
N THR A 76 -1.60 -9.19 -31.32
CA THR A 76 -2.99 -8.74 -31.53
C THR A 76 -3.15 -7.23 -31.71
N GLY A 77 -2.18 -6.41 -31.30
CA GLY A 77 -2.24 -4.94 -31.37
C GLY A 77 -3.29 -4.31 -30.44
N GLU A 78 -3.80 -5.08 -29.47
CA GLU A 78 -4.70 -4.59 -28.44
C GLU A 78 -3.93 -3.96 -27.28
N LEU A 79 -4.57 -2.98 -26.63
CA LEU A 79 -4.04 -2.32 -25.45
C LEU A 79 -4.82 -2.81 -24.22
N GLN A 80 -4.11 -2.93 -23.10
CA GLN A 80 -4.78 -3.12 -21.81
C GLN A 80 -5.50 -1.81 -21.45
N PHE A 81 -6.67 -1.94 -20.84
CA PHE A 81 -7.38 -0.80 -20.26
C PHE A 81 -7.88 -1.16 -18.86
N VAL A 82 -8.00 -0.11 -18.06
CA VAL A 82 -8.78 -0.08 -16.83
C VAL A 82 -9.82 1.03 -17.00
N ALA A 83 -11.08 0.73 -16.71
CA ALA A 83 -12.22 1.62 -16.90
C ALA A 83 -13.04 1.74 -15.61
N ARG A 84 -13.30 2.96 -15.17
CA ARG A 84 -14.36 3.20 -14.17
C ARG A 84 -15.70 3.31 -14.89
N VAL A 85 -16.66 2.49 -14.50
CA VAL A 85 -17.95 2.34 -15.17
C VAL A 85 -19.11 2.33 -14.17
N ALA A 86 -20.32 2.63 -14.63
CA ALA A 86 -21.52 2.38 -13.83
C ALA A 86 -21.69 0.88 -13.58
N ALA A 87 -22.16 0.50 -12.39
CA ALA A 87 -22.45 -0.91 -12.08
C ALA A 87 -23.43 -1.50 -13.10
N GLY A 88 -23.12 -2.68 -13.64
CA GLY A 88 -23.90 -3.35 -14.68
C GLY A 88 -23.60 -2.93 -16.13
N THR A 89 -22.58 -2.09 -16.35
CA THR A 89 -22.11 -1.75 -17.71
C THR A 89 -21.53 -2.97 -18.41
N ASP A 90 -21.89 -3.17 -19.68
CA ASP A 90 -21.35 -4.23 -20.55
C ASP A 90 -20.39 -3.63 -21.59
N LEU A 91 -19.11 -4.02 -21.54
CA LEU A 91 -18.07 -3.52 -22.44
C LEU A 91 -17.80 -4.48 -23.62
N SER A 92 -18.59 -5.54 -23.79
CA SER A 92 -18.38 -6.57 -24.83
C SER A 92 -18.45 -6.03 -26.26
N ALA A 93 -19.06 -4.86 -26.47
CA ALA A 93 -19.07 -4.19 -27.77
C ALA A 93 -17.73 -3.52 -28.14
N TYR A 94 -16.82 -3.34 -27.17
CA TYR A 94 -15.58 -2.57 -27.29
C TYR A 94 -14.33 -3.39 -27.01
N ALA A 95 -14.42 -4.37 -26.12
CA ALA A 95 -13.30 -5.19 -25.63
C ALA A 95 -13.41 -6.64 -26.11
N SER A 96 -12.26 -7.27 -26.38
CA SER A 96 -12.19 -8.67 -26.82
C SER A 96 -12.19 -9.65 -25.65
N GLN A 97 -11.57 -9.26 -24.55
CA GLN A 97 -11.53 -9.97 -23.29
C GLN A 97 -11.51 -8.94 -22.18
N TRP A 98 -12.44 -9.05 -21.24
CA TRP A 98 -12.59 -8.10 -20.15
C TRP A 98 -13.33 -8.74 -18.99
N PHE A 99 -13.20 -8.13 -17.82
CA PHE A 99 -13.94 -8.46 -16.61
C PHE A 99 -14.30 -7.19 -15.87
N VAL A 100 -15.21 -7.32 -14.90
CA VAL A 100 -15.66 -6.23 -14.03
C VAL A 100 -15.62 -6.70 -12.59
N ARG A 101 -15.08 -5.84 -11.72
CA ARG A 101 -15.08 -6.01 -10.27
C ARG A 101 -16.53 -6.11 -9.77
N PRO A 102 -16.94 -7.21 -9.10
CA PRO A 102 -18.30 -7.34 -8.59
C PRO A 102 -18.67 -6.26 -7.56
N PHE A 103 -17.70 -5.83 -6.76
CA PHE A 103 -17.88 -4.74 -5.81
C PHE A 103 -18.26 -3.43 -6.52
N ALA A 104 -19.31 -2.78 -6.02
CA ALA A 104 -19.71 -1.44 -6.44
C ALA A 104 -19.54 -0.46 -5.28
N ASP A 105 -18.93 0.68 -5.57
CA ASP A 105 -18.74 1.74 -4.59
C ASP A 105 -20.08 2.46 -4.26
N PRO A 106 -20.12 3.33 -3.24
CA PRO A 106 -21.36 4.02 -2.85
C PRO A 106 -21.88 4.99 -3.91
N LEU A 107 -21.09 5.31 -4.94
CA LEU A 107 -21.50 6.13 -6.08
C LEU A 107 -22.19 5.29 -7.17
N GLY A 108 -22.32 3.97 -6.97
CA GLY A 108 -22.86 3.04 -7.94
C GLY A 108 -21.91 2.79 -9.11
N THR A 109 -20.61 3.02 -8.91
CA THR A 109 -19.58 2.75 -9.92
C THR A 109 -18.74 1.55 -9.53
N THR A 110 -18.10 0.95 -10.53
CA THR A 110 -17.17 -0.16 -10.38
C THR A 110 -16.05 -0.01 -11.41
N VAL A 111 -15.09 -0.92 -11.35
CA VAL A 111 -13.95 -0.99 -12.24
C VAL A 111 -14.10 -2.19 -13.16
N ALA A 112 -13.87 -1.96 -14.45
CA ALA A 112 -13.66 -3.00 -15.45
C ALA A 112 -12.21 -2.95 -15.97
N ALA A 113 -11.66 -4.10 -16.32
CA ALA A 113 -10.32 -4.19 -16.90
C ALA A 113 -10.28 -5.24 -18.00
N GLY A 114 -9.33 -5.13 -18.92
CA GLY A 114 -9.17 -6.09 -20.00
C GLY A 114 -8.37 -5.54 -21.17
N PHE A 115 -8.67 -6.06 -22.35
CA PHE A 115 -7.99 -5.73 -23.60
C PHE A 115 -8.97 -5.23 -24.66
N ALA A 116 -8.57 -4.18 -25.36
CA ALA A 116 -9.35 -3.62 -26.46
C ALA A 116 -8.42 -3.03 -27.53
N SER A 117 -8.87 -3.04 -28.78
CA SER A 117 -8.19 -2.27 -29.84
C SER A 117 -8.15 -0.76 -29.50
N PRO A 118 -7.18 0.02 -30.03
CA PRO A 118 -7.13 1.47 -29.81
C PRO A 118 -8.45 2.18 -30.19
N THR A 119 -9.09 1.73 -31.27
CA THR A 119 -10.41 2.25 -31.68
C THR A 119 -11.52 1.80 -30.73
N GLY A 120 -11.42 0.61 -30.15
CA GLY A 120 -12.33 0.12 -29.10
C GLY A 120 -12.30 1.01 -27.87
N ILE A 121 -11.12 1.40 -27.39
CA ILE A 121 -10.95 2.32 -26.25
C ILE A 121 -11.56 3.70 -26.56
N LEU A 122 -11.33 4.25 -27.75
CA LEU A 122 -11.95 5.53 -28.15
C LEU A 122 -13.49 5.46 -28.18
N LYS A 123 -14.06 4.33 -28.62
CA LYS A 123 -15.51 4.12 -28.61
C LYS A 123 -16.05 3.92 -27.19
N MET A 124 -15.31 3.19 -26.36
CA MET A 124 -15.62 2.99 -24.95
C MET A 124 -15.70 4.32 -24.20
N ALA A 125 -14.77 5.24 -24.44
CA ALA A 125 -14.80 6.57 -23.85
C ALA A 125 -16.05 7.41 -24.25
N ALA A 126 -16.65 7.12 -25.39
CA ALA A 126 -17.88 7.77 -25.84
C ALA A 126 -19.15 7.20 -25.17
N ASP A 127 -19.07 6.05 -24.52
CA ASP A 127 -20.19 5.48 -23.77
C ASP A 127 -20.48 6.35 -22.51
N PRO A 128 -21.73 6.80 -22.28
CA PRO A 128 -22.08 7.57 -21.10
C PRO A 128 -21.91 6.82 -19.77
N ALA A 129 -21.90 5.48 -19.79
CA ALA A 129 -21.70 4.64 -18.62
C ALA A 129 -20.22 4.47 -18.24
N VAL A 130 -19.29 4.89 -19.10
CA VAL A 130 -17.85 4.92 -18.82
C VAL A 130 -17.46 6.30 -18.33
N PHE A 131 -16.85 6.38 -17.15
CA PHE A 131 -16.48 7.63 -16.49
C PHE A 131 -15.02 8.00 -16.69
N ALA A 132 -14.12 7.02 -16.63
CA ALA A 132 -12.68 7.21 -16.81
C ALA A 132 -12.04 5.95 -17.39
N LEU A 133 -10.91 6.13 -18.09
CA LEU A 133 -10.11 5.07 -18.69
C LEU A 133 -8.63 5.36 -18.42
N GLN A 134 -7.85 4.36 -18.01
CA GLN A 134 -6.43 4.52 -17.69
C GLN A 134 -5.64 3.23 -17.93
N ARG A 135 -4.31 3.31 -17.85
CA ARG A 135 -3.45 2.11 -17.77
C ARG A 135 -3.60 1.49 -16.38
N SER A 136 -3.28 0.22 -16.23
CA SER A 136 -3.21 -0.40 -14.89
C SER A 136 -2.19 0.31 -14.01
N GLU A 137 -1.12 0.80 -14.61
CA GLU A 137 0.01 1.44 -13.95
C GLU A 137 -0.11 2.96 -13.95
N SER A 138 -1.31 3.52 -14.21
CA SER A 138 -1.47 4.97 -14.33
C SER A 138 -1.26 5.73 -13.00
N LEU A 139 -1.28 5.06 -11.85
CA LEU A 139 -0.82 5.63 -10.58
C LEU A 139 0.70 5.47 -10.35
N VAL A 140 1.35 4.55 -11.09
CA VAL A 140 2.79 4.23 -11.01
C VAL A 140 3.67 5.33 -11.62
N GLU A 141 3.18 6.01 -12.67
CA GLU A 141 3.90 7.15 -13.23
C GLU A 141 3.70 8.38 -12.34
N LEU A 142 4.52 8.46 -11.29
CA LEU A 142 4.73 9.68 -10.56
C LEU A 142 5.09 10.79 -11.56
N PRO A 143 4.49 11.99 -11.48
CA PRO A 143 5.26 13.17 -11.81
C PRO A 143 6.45 13.11 -10.88
N GLN A 144 7.64 12.77 -11.38
CA GLN A 144 8.88 12.94 -10.64
C GLN A 144 8.89 14.41 -10.21
N PRO A 145 8.60 14.74 -8.95
CA PRO A 145 8.86 16.09 -8.51
C PRO A 145 10.37 16.22 -8.71
N THR A 146 10.82 17.29 -9.35
CA THR A 146 12.21 17.67 -9.16
C THR A 146 12.35 17.80 -7.66
N ASP A 147 13.08 16.89 -7.02
CA ASP A 147 13.42 17.06 -5.62
C ASP A 147 14.03 18.47 -5.54
N PRO A 148 13.41 19.41 -4.80
CA PRO A 148 13.94 20.76 -4.68
C PRO A 148 15.39 20.75 -4.16
N ASP A 149 15.80 19.66 -3.51
CA ASP A 149 17.14 19.40 -2.98
C ASP A 149 18.06 18.60 -3.94
N VAL A 150 17.55 18.00 -5.03
CA VAL A 150 18.38 17.40 -6.12
C VAL A 150 18.95 18.46 -7.05
N THR A 151 18.72 19.75 -6.76
CA THR A 151 19.76 20.75 -7.05
C THR A 151 20.91 20.59 -6.05
N ALA A 152 21.57 19.44 -6.12
CA ALA A 152 22.84 19.16 -5.50
C ALA A 152 23.84 20.24 -5.94
N ASN A 153 23.99 21.28 -5.11
CA ASN A 153 25.11 22.22 -5.06
C ASN A 153 24.95 23.34 -4.02
N LEU A 154 23.81 23.50 -3.34
CA LEU A 154 23.69 24.58 -2.34
C LEU A 154 24.49 24.30 -1.05
N ASN A 155 24.78 23.03 -0.73
CA ASN A 155 25.44 22.65 0.52
C ASN A 155 26.80 21.93 0.33
N SER A 156 27.29 21.72 -0.89
CA SER A 156 28.57 21.00 -1.13
C SER A 156 29.81 21.75 -0.60
N ALA A 157 29.66 23.03 -0.28
CA ALA A 157 30.68 23.86 0.35
C ALA A 157 30.54 23.97 1.88
N ILE A 158 29.48 23.43 2.47
CA ILE A 158 29.28 23.42 3.92
C ILE A 158 29.93 22.13 4.45
N SER A 159 31.12 22.25 5.03
CA SER A 159 31.60 21.21 5.94
C SER A 159 30.79 21.33 7.23
N PRO A 160 29.94 20.36 7.58
CA PRO A 160 29.20 20.41 8.84
C PRO A 160 30.20 20.43 9.99
N ALA A 161 30.27 21.55 10.69
CA ALA A 161 31.05 21.69 11.90
C ALA A 161 30.08 21.81 13.06
N LEU A 162 29.95 20.74 13.85
CA LEU A 162 29.32 20.82 15.16
C LEU A 162 30.13 21.82 16.00
N ASN A 163 29.46 22.83 16.54
CA ASN A 163 30.11 23.75 17.48
C ASN A 163 30.34 23.03 18.81
N LEU A 164 31.52 22.41 18.95
CA LEU A 164 31.96 21.73 20.16
C LEU A 164 32.55 22.70 21.21
N SER A 165 32.42 24.02 21.04
CA SER A 165 32.97 24.98 22.02
C SER A 165 32.15 24.94 23.30
N GLY A 166 32.72 24.28 24.31
CA GLY A 166 32.10 23.90 25.59
C GLY A 166 31.75 25.04 26.55
N GLU A 167 30.94 26.02 26.13
CA GLU A 167 30.29 26.94 27.07
C GLU A 167 28.76 26.87 26.92
N ALA A 168 28.13 26.42 28.01
CA ALA A 168 26.68 26.37 28.24
C ALA A 168 25.86 25.77 27.08
N ILE A 169 26.02 24.46 26.88
CA ILE A 169 24.96 23.63 26.30
C ILE A 169 23.74 23.81 27.23
N SER A 170 22.81 24.70 26.86
CA SER A 170 21.42 24.52 27.27
C SER A 170 21.08 23.09 26.89
N PRO A 171 20.61 22.24 27.82
CA PRO A 171 20.30 20.88 27.46
C PRO A 171 19.27 20.97 26.34
N GLY A 172 19.70 20.68 25.11
CA GLY A 172 18.77 20.17 24.12
C GLY A 172 17.98 19.03 24.78
N PRO A 173 16.82 18.64 24.21
CA PRO A 173 16.09 17.49 24.76
C PRO A 173 17.10 16.39 25.09
N ALA A 174 16.98 15.84 26.30
CA ALA A 174 17.83 14.74 26.76
C ALA A 174 17.88 13.65 25.66
N PRO A 175 18.83 12.71 25.67
CA PRO A 175 18.79 11.55 24.76
C PRO A 175 17.39 10.89 24.67
N GLU A 176 16.64 10.96 25.78
CA GLU A 176 15.23 10.56 25.92
C GLU A 176 14.22 11.37 25.07
N GLY A 177 14.55 12.58 24.65
CA GLY A 177 13.76 13.45 23.76
C GLY A 177 14.23 13.45 22.31
N TRP A 178 15.19 12.58 21.93
CA TRP A 178 15.33 12.12 20.54
C TRP A 178 14.11 11.28 20.13
N TYR A 179 13.59 10.53 21.10
CA TYR A 179 12.34 9.81 20.95
C TYR A 179 11.18 10.81 20.96
N GLY A 180 10.42 10.83 19.87
CA GLY A 180 9.14 11.53 19.78
C GLY A 180 8.17 11.22 20.94
N THR A 181 8.46 10.18 21.72
CA THR A 181 7.61 9.65 22.79
C THR A 181 7.74 10.40 24.13
N GLY A 182 8.78 11.21 24.36
CA GLY A 182 8.92 11.99 25.60
C GLY A 182 8.04 13.25 25.65
N SER A 183 7.91 13.86 26.83
CA SER A 183 7.11 15.08 27.06
C SER A 183 7.50 16.29 26.20
N ALA A 184 8.71 16.27 25.63
CA ALA A 184 9.23 17.36 24.80
C ALA A 184 8.63 17.39 23.39
N ILE A 185 8.06 16.28 22.90
CA ILE A 185 7.57 16.14 21.52
C ILE A 185 6.09 15.72 21.51
N HIS A 186 5.76 14.44 21.72
CA HIS A 186 4.38 13.95 21.69
C HIS A 186 3.81 13.61 23.07
N GLY A 187 4.66 13.38 24.08
CA GLY A 187 4.23 12.97 25.42
C GLY A 187 3.58 11.58 25.46
N SER A 188 4.01 10.68 24.57
CA SER A 188 3.50 9.31 24.46
C SER A 188 3.77 8.50 25.72
N GLN A 189 4.93 8.67 26.37
CA GLN A 189 5.26 8.00 27.63
C GLN A 189 4.26 8.35 28.75
N GLU A 190 3.81 9.60 28.82
CA GLU A 190 2.78 10.02 29.76
C GLU A 190 1.40 9.45 29.40
N ALA A 191 1.12 9.25 28.11
CA ALA A 191 -0.09 8.55 27.66
C ALA A 191 -0.04 7.08 28.06
N TRP A 192 1.09 6.40 27.85
CA TRP A 192 1.32 5.00 28.26
C TRP A 192 1.20 4.83 29.77
N ALA A 193 1.77 5.74 30.56
CA ALA A 193 1.66 5.74 32.02
C ALA A 193 0.20 5.88 32.52
N LYS A 194 -0.69 6.41 31.68
CA LYS A 194 -2.14 6.48 31.94
C LYS A 194 -2.91 5.29 31.36
N GLY A 195 -2.24 4.34 30.72
CA GLY A 195 -2.83 3.16 30.08
C GLY A 195 -3.27 3.35 28.63
N TYR A 196 -2.92 4.48 27.97
CA TYR A 196 -3.20 4.70 26.56
C TYR A 196 -2.01 4.26 25.71
N THR A 197 -1.89 2.96 25.46
CA THR A 197 -0.78 2.38 24.69
C THR A 197 -1.11 2.11 23.23
N GLY A 198 -2.40 2.16 22.87
CA GLY A 198 -2.89 1.78 21.54
C GLY A 198 -3.35 0.33 21.43
N SER A 199 -3.39 -0.41 22.53
CA SER A 199 -3.93 -1.78 22.56
C SER A 199 -5.33 -1.85 21.94
N GLY A 200 -5.51 -2.77 20.99
CA GLY A 200 -6.76 -2.95 20.23
C GLY A 200 -6.95 -1.97 19.06
N VAL A 201 -5.93 -1.18 18.71
CA VAL A 201 -5.93 -0.32 17.52
C VAL A 201 -5.18 -1.02 16.40
N ARG A 202 -5.85 -1.16 15.26
CA ARG A 202 -5.28 -1.54 13.96
C ARG A 202 -4.95 -0.28 13.17
N TYR A 203 -3.69 -0.18 12.74
CA TYR A 203 -3.12 0.95 12.00
C TYR A 203 -2.64 0.50 10.62
N MET A 204 -3.07 1.16 9.55
CA MET A 204 -2.51 0.99 8.23
C MET A 204 -1.52 2.10 7.89
N SER A 205 -0.31 1.73 7.49
CA SER A 205 0.59 2.64 6.77
C SER A 205 0.35 2.50 5.27
N ASN A 206 -0.53 3.33 4.71
CA ASN A 206 -0.85 3.26 3.29
C ASN A 206 0.25 3.98 2.49
N ASP A 207 1.31 3.26 2.17
CA ASP A 207 2.57 3.77 1.60
C ASP A 207 3.29 2.64 0.81
N SER A 208 4.62 2.66 0.67
CA SER A 208 5.39 1.66 -0.12
C SER A 208 5.68 0.31 0.58
N GLY A 209 4.86 -0.06 1.58
CA GLY A 209 5.09 -1.28 2.37
C GLY A 209 6.17 -1.13 3.47
N ALA A 210 6.33 -2.18 4.27
CA ALA A 210 7.28 -2.23 5.39
C ALA A 210 7.81 -3.64 5.61
N ASP A 211 9.02 -3.75 6.15
CA ASP A 211 9.69 -5.02 6.43
C ASP A 211 9.49 -5.43 7.88
N TYR A 212 8.73 -6.51 8.09
CA TYR A 212 8.45 -7.05 9.43
C TYR A 212 9.53 -8.00 9.98
N CYS A 213 10.54 -8.35 9.19
CA CYS A 213 11.75 -8.96 9.74
C CYS A 213 12.61 -7.93 10.49
N HIS A 214 12.46 -6.64 10.16
CA HIS A 214 13.21 -5.60 10.86
C HIS A 214 12.94 -5.69 12.39
N PRO A 215 13.98 -5.74 13.26
CA PRO A 215 13.78 -6.03 14.68
C PRO A 215 12.84 -5.07 15.41
N ASP A 216 12.79 -3.80 15.00
CA ASP A 216 11.83 -2.83 15.57
C ASP A 216 10.37 -3.10 15.21
N LEU A 217 10.08 -3.84 14.14
CA LEU A 217 8.73 -4.14 13.64
C LEU A 217 8.33 -5.62 13.83
N GLN A 218 9.26 -6.50 14.18
CA GLN A 218 8.96 -7.91 14.35
C GLN A 218 7.87 -8.11 15.42
N GLY A 219 6.79 -8.78 15.03
CA GLY A 219 5.62 -9.04 15.86
C GLY A 219 4.65 -7.86 16.03
N THR A 220 4.80 -6.77 15.28
CA THR A 220 3.87 -5.63 15.35
C THR A 220 2.70 -5.72 14.37
N TRP A 221 2.59 -6.77 13.54
CA TRP A 221 1.47 -6.90 12.61
C TRP A 221 0.14 -7.22 13.32
N ALA A 222 -0.95 -6.82 12.69
CA ALA A 222 -2.30 -7.18 13.10
C ALA A 222 -2.62 -8.63 12.71
N TYR A 223 -3.54 -9.26 13.45
CA TYR A 223 -4.08 -10.59 13.14
C TYR A 223 -5.59 -10.52 12.99
N ILE A 224 -6.17 -11.41 12.21
CA ILE A 224 -7.61 -11.67 12.25
C ILE A 224 -7.94 -12.43 13.54
N ASP A 225 -8.67 -11.80 14.46
CA ASP A 225 -8.99 -12.34 15.80
C ASP A 225 -10.47 -12.71 15.99
N ASP A 226 -11.30 -12.57 14.95
CA ASP A 226 -12.65 -13.14 14.92
C ASP A 226 -12.59 -14.66 14.70
N ALA A 227 -12.91 -15.43 15.74
CA ALA A 227 -12.93 -16.89 15.71
C ALA A 227 -13.97 -17.48 14.74
N ALA A 228 -14.92 -16.69 14.21
CA ALA A 228 -15.84 -17.12 13.17
C ALA A 228 -15.27 -16.94 11.75
N SER A 229 -14.21 -16.15 11.58
CA SER A 229 -13.57 -15.89 10.30
C SER A 229 -12.78 -17.12 9.82
N PRO A 230 -12.83 -17.50 8.53
CA PRO A 230 -11.94 -18.53 7.98
C PRO A 230 -10.46 -18.12 8.03
N TYR A 231 -10.20 -16.82 8.20
CA TYR A 231 -8.86 -16.26 8.32
C TYR A 231 -8.36 -16.16 9.76
N TYR A 232 -9.13 -16.64 10.74
CA TYR A 232 -8.75 -16.55 12.16
C TYR A 232 -7.31 -17.04 12.41
N GLY A 233 -6.54 -16.21 13.11
CA GLY A 233 -5.15 -16.45 13.47
C GLY A 233 -4.14 -16.14 12.36
N LEU A 234 -4.56 -15.66 11.18
CA LEU A 234 -3.65 -15.18 10.14
C LEU A 234 -3.30 -13.70 10.33
N PRO A 235 -2.10 -13.26 9.90
CA PRO A 235 -1.79 -11.84 9.79
C PRO A 235 -2.80 -11.12 8.88
N GLU A 236 -3.21 -9.92 9.29
CA GLU A 236 -4.07 -9.05 8.50
C GLU A 236 -3.20 -8.15 7.63
N MET A 237 -3.01 -8.57 6.38
CA MET A 237 -2.32 -7.82 5.33
C MET A 237 -3.13 -7.80 4.04
N PHE A 238 -2.94 -6.77 3.23
CA PHE A 238 -3.57 -6.66 1.93
C PHE A 238 -2.56 -6.15 0.92
N ASP A 239 -2.69 -6.61 -0.32
CA ASP A 239 -1.96 -6.04 -1.43
C ASP A 239 -2.92 -5.88 -2.61
N SER A 240 -3.30 -4.62 -2.88
CA SER A 240 -4.25 -4.29 -3.93
C SER A 240 -3.74 -4.58 -5.34
N LEU A 241 -2.43 -4.48 -5.58
CA LEU A 241 -1.85 -4.77 -6.89
C LEU A 241 -1.87 -6.27 -7.17
N SER A 242 -1.42 -7.07 -6.21
CA SER A 242 -1.38 -8.53 -6.24
C SER A 242 -2.79 -9.10 -6.36
N SER A 243 -3.75 -8.52 -5.62
CA SER A 243 -5.16 -8.87 -5.75
C SER A 243 -5.70 -8.58 -7.16
N TYR A 244 -5.35 -7.42 -7.73
CA TYR A 244 -5.72 -7.08 -9.10
C TYR A 244 -5.06 -8.01 -10.13
N TYR A 245 -3.78 -8.36 -9.96
CA TYR A 245 -3.07 -9.27 -10.85
C TYR A 245 -3.59 -10.70 -10.76
N ALA A 246 -3.95 -11.18 -9.58
CA ALA A 246 -4.65 -12.46 -9.40
C ALA A 246 -6.00 -12.48 -10.15
N ALA A 247 -6.78 -11.39 -10.05
CA ALA A 247 -8.02 -11.23 -10.82
C ALA A 247 -7.76 -11.19 -12.33
N PHE A 248 -6.71 -10.50 -12.75
CA PHE A 248 -6.33 -10.40 -14.14
C PHE A 248 -5.91 -11.77 -14.70
N ASP A 249 -5.13 -12.56 -13.96
CA ASP A 249 -4.77 -13.95 -14.30
C ASP A 249 -6.01 -14.83 -14.40
N TYR A 250 -6.91 -14.79 -13.41
CA TYR A 250 -8.15 -15.56 -13.39
C TYR A 250 -9.04 -15.30 -14.61
N TYR A 251 -9.32 -14.03 -14.91
CA TYR A 251 -10.26 -13.66 -15.96
C TYR A 251 -9.64 -13.63 -17.35
N THR A 252 -8.32 -13.41 -17.45
CA THR A 252 -7.66 -13.25 -18.75
C THR A 252 -6.81 -14.44 -19.18
N GLY A 253 -6.40 -15.30 -18.25
CA GLY A 253 -5.44 -16.37 -18.49
C GLY A 253 -4.01 -15.85 -18.65
N SER A 254 -3.70 -14.65 -18.14
CA SER A 254 -2.33 -14.18 -18.00
C SER A 254 -1.60 -14.94 -16.88
N THR A 255 -0.32 -14.61 -16.72
CA THR A 255 0.57 -15.27 -15.75
C THR A 255 1.39 -14.21 -14.99
N LEU A 256 0.73 -13.15 -14.52
CA LEU A 256 1.38 -12.03 -13.84
C LEU A 256 1.93 -12.47 -12.48
N ILE A 257 1.20 -13.32 -11.74
CA ILE A 257 1.66 -13.89 -10.46
C ILE A 257 2.86 -14.80 -10.71
N ALA A 258 2.72 -15.79 -11.59
CA ALA A 258 3.81 -16.70 -11.97
C ALA A 258 5.02 -15.98 -12.61
N GLY A 259 4.80 -14.78 -13.17
CA GLY A 259 5.82 -13.91 -13.73
C GLY A 259 6.56 -13.06 -12.70
N GLY A 260 6.21 -13.13 -11.41
CA GLY A 260 6.85 -12.38 -10.33
C GLY A 260 6.58 -10.88 -10.40
N LEU A 261 5.38 -10.48 -10.84
CA LEU A 261 4.95 -9.08 -10.92
C LEU A 261 4.10 -8.63 -9.73
N ALA A 262 3.80 -9.53 -8.80
CA ALA A 262 3.02 -9.30 -7.59
C ALA A 262 3.80 -9.79 -6.37
N ASP A 263 3.30 -9.46 -5.18
CA ASP A 263 3.78 -9.96 -3.89
C ASP A 263 3.17 -11.32 -3.51
N TYR A 264 2.52 -11.98 -4.49
CA TYR A 264 2.10 -13.37 -4.39
C TYR A 264 3.10 -14.26 -5.14
N ALA A 265 3.51 -15.35 -4.52
CA ALA A 265 4.31 -16.38 -5.16
C ALA A 265 3.40 -17.47 -5.74
N ASP A 266 3.60 -17.81 -7.01
CA ASP A 266 3.09 -19.07 -7.58
C ASP A 266 3.95 -20.23 -7.08
N THR A 267 3.36 -21.09 -6.26
CA THR A 267 3.99 -22.28 -5.67
C THR A 267 3.30 -23.56 -6.15
N SER A 268 2.61 -23.52 -7.30
CA SER A 268 1.89 -24.68 -7.86
C SER A 268 2.78 -25.83 -8.34
N ALA A 269 4.11 -25.62 -8.41
CA ALA A 269 5.04 -26.69 -8.73
C ALA A 269 5.32 -27.56 -7.50
N THR A 270 5.34 -28.89 -7.70
CA THR A 270 5.46 -29.86 -6.60
C THR A 270 6.67 -30.78 -6.76
N ALA A 271 7.29 -31.16 -5.64
CA ALA A 271 8.41 -32.11 -5.59
C ALA A 271 8.24 -33.16 -4.47
N VAL A 272 8.93 -34.30 -4.62
CA VAL A 272 9.08 -35.31 -3.57
C VAL A 272 10.57 -35.43 -3.25
N GLY A 273 10.98 -34.88 -2.11
CA GLY A 273 12.39 -34.76 -1.73
C GLY A 273 13.12 -33.65 -2.48
N ASP A 274 14.45 -33.74 -2.48
CA ASP A 274 15.33 -32.79 -3.18
C ASP A 274 14.95 -32.66 -4.66
N PHE A 275 15.02 -31.44 -5.20
CA PHE A 275 14.58 -31.12 -6.55
C PHE A 275 15.52 -30.15 -7.25
N SER A 276 15.36 -30.02 -8.57
CA SER A 276 16.08 -29.00 -9.34
C SER A 276 15.12 -27.95 -9.84
N TYR A 277 15.47 -26.68 -9.62
CA TYR A 277 14.64 -25.55 -9.98
C TYR A 277 15.50 -24.35 -10.40
N ALA A 278 14.99 -23.59 -11.36
CA ALA A 278 15.55 -22.32 -11.78
C ALA A 278 14.54 -21.23 -11.38
N PRO A 279 14.77 -20.51 -10.27
CA PRO A 279 13.94 -19.38 -9.90
C PRO A 279 13.90 -18.31 -11.00
N LEU A 280 12.89 -17.46 -10.96
CA LEU A 280 12.79 -16.31 -11.86
C LEU A 280 14.08 -15.48 -11.81
N GLY A 281 14.60 -15.09 -12.97
CA GLY A 281 15.86 -14.36 -13.09
C GLY A 281 17.12 -15.23 -13.08
N SER A 282 17.03 -16.52 -12.71
CA SER A 282 18.17 -17.43 -12.75
C SER A 282 18.60 -17.75 -14.18
N VAL A 283 19.91 -17.93 -14.37
CA VAL A 283 20.52 -18.34 -15.65
C VAL A 283 20.80 -19.84 -15.72
N VAL A 284 20.69 -20.54 -14.60
CA VAL A 284 20.93 -21.98 -14.46
C VAL A 284 19.85 -22.61 -13.57
N SER A 285 19.87 -23.93 -13.43
CA SER A 285 19.02 -24.63 -12.47
C SER A 285 19.89 -25.01 -11.27
N HIS A 286 19.37 -24.81 -10.06
CA HIS A 286 20.02 -25.18 -8.81
C HIS A 286 19.43 -26.48 -8.29
N ASN A 287 20.14 -27.19 -7.41
CA ASN A 287 19.62 -28.39 -6.74
C ASN A 287 19.31 -28.00 -5.31
N TYR A 288 18.03 -28.03 -4.95
CA TYR A 288 17.54 -27.65 -3.64
C TYR A 288 17.47 -28.87 -2.73
N THR A 289 18.07 -28.73 -1.54
CA THR A 289 17.93 -29.70 -0.44
C THR A 289 16.70 -29.33 0.39
N VAL A 290 15.81 -30.30 0.63
CA VAL A 290 14.61 -30.06 1.46
C VAL A 290 14.86 -30.46 2.92
N PRO A 291 14.14 -29.87 3.90
CA PRO A 291 14.32 -30.18 5.33
C PRO A 291 13.90 -31.63 5.70
N GLY A 292 13.11 -32.30 4.86
CA GLY A 292 12.61 -33.64 5.14
C GLY A 292 11.47 -33.67 6.17
N THR A 293 10.82 -32.53 6.42
CA THR A 293 9.80 -32.34 7.46
C THR A 293 8.36 -32.44 6.98
N SER A 294 8.11 -32.45 5.67
CA SER A 294 6.77 -32.66 5.11
C SER A 294 6.15 -33.98 5.59
N LEU A 295 4.93 -33.91 6.14
CA LEU A 295 4.21 -35.08 6.62
C LEU A 295 3.52 -35.86 5.49
N SER A 296 3.12 -35.21 4.40
CA SER A 296 2.63 -35.89 3.18
C SER A 296 3.76 -36.43 2.30
N GLY A 297 4.96 -35.85 2.39
CA GLY A 297 6.11 -36.10 1.53
C GLY A 297 6.10 -35.31 0.22
N GLU A 298 5.11 -34.45 0.02
CA GLU A 298 5.01 -33.52 -1.11
C GLU A 298 5.35 -32.10 -0.65
N TYR A 299 6.18 -31.42 -1.44
CA TYR A 299 6.56 -30.03 -1.23
C TYR A 299 6.05 -29.20 -2.38
N HIS A 300 5.54 -28.00 -2.10
CA HIS A 300 5.26 -26.99 -3.11
C HIS A 300 6.41 -26.01 -3.19
N TYR A 301 6.72 -25.48 -4.36
CA TYR A 301 7.83 -24.56 -4.53
C TYR A 301 7.60 -23.54 -5.64
N GLY A 302 8.28 -22.41 -5.51
CA GLY A 302 8.14 -21.26 -6.42
C GLY A 302 9.28 -20.27 -6.29
N SER A 303 9.11 -19.11 -6.92
CA SER A 303 10.04 -17.98 -6.81
C SER A 303 9.48 -16.94 -5.87
N HIS A 304 10.33 -16.44 -4.97
CA HIS A 304 9.99 -15.37 -4.04
C HIS A 304 9.66 -14.08 -4.81
N PRO A 305 8.66 -13.29 -4.40
CA PRO A 305 8.23 -12.13 -5.17
C PRO A 305 9.19 -10.93 -5.07
N ASP A 306 9.87 -10.76 -3.94
CA ASP A 306 10.69 -9.59 -3.61
C ASP A 306 11.83 -9.34 -4.62
N LYS A 307 11.78 -8.19 -5.30
CA LYS A 307 12.79 -7.79 -6.29
C LYS A 307 13.99 -7.10 -5.66
N ALA A 308 13.82 -6.49 -4.49
CA ALA A 308 14.89 -5.94 -3.68
C ALA A 308 15.80 -7.05 -3.14
N LEU A 309 15.25 -8.14 -2.59
CA LEU A 309 16.04 -9.31 -2.19
C LEU A 309 16.81 -9.90 -3.39
N ALA A 310 16.14 -10.02 -4.53
CA ALA A 310 16.75 -10.53 -5.75
C ALA A 310 17.88 -9.64 -6.28
N ALA A 311 17.79 -8.32 -6.11
CA ALA A 311 18.80 -7.38 -6.58
C ALA A 311 20.18 -7.64 -5.92
N VAL A 312 20.19 -8.25 -4.73
CA VAL A 312 21.40 -8.57 -3.96
C VAL A 312 21.72 -10.07 -3.90
N ALA A 313 21.05 -10.90 -4.72
CA ALA A 313 21.21 -12.35 -4.73
C ALA A 313 22.67 -12.82 -4.92
N ASP A 314 23.44 -12.16 -5.80
CA ASP A 314 24.85 -12.50 -6.04
C ASP A 314 25.75 -12.22 -4.82
N ILE A 315 25.41 -11.20 -4.02
CA ILE A 315 26.13 -10.87 -2.78
C ILE A 315 25.86 -11.95 -1.72
N LEU A 316 24.60 -12.34 -1.56
CA LEU A 316 24.19 -13.34 -0.57
C LEU A 316 24.74 -14.72 -0.95
N ASN A 317 24.49 -15.19 -2.17
CA ASN A 317 25.02 -16.47 -2.65
C ASN A 317 26.55 -16.51 -2.68
N GLY A 318 27.23 -15.39 -2.96
CA GLY A 318 28.70 -15.32 -2.86
C GLY A 318 29.23 -15.43 -1.43
N SER A 319 28.40 -15.10 -0.43
CA SER A 319 28.75 -15.14 1.00
C SER A 319 28.37 -16.47 1.65
N PHE A 320 27.25 -17.06 1.25
CA PHE A 320 26.65 -18.24 1.89
C PHE A 320 26.60 -19.48 1.00
N GLY A 321 26.34 -19.27 -0.28
CA GLY A 321 26.14 -20.33 -1.27
C GLY A 321 27.41 -20.67 -2.05
N ASP A 322 27.22 -21.10 -3.29
CA ASP A 322 28.28 -21.59 -4.17
C ASP A 322 28.79 -20.55 -5.20
N GLY A 323 28.26 -19.33 -5.17
CA GLY A 323 28.60 -18.24 -6.10
C GLY A 323 27.96 -18.33 -7.49
N THR A 324 26.93 -19.17 -7.69
CA THR A 324 26.23 -19.33 -8.97
C THR A 324 24.96 -18.49 -9.15
N ALA A 325 24.33 -17.99 -8.08
CA ALA A 325 23.18 -17.08 -8.20
C ALA A 325 23.63 -15.70 -8.70
N VAL A 326 22.78 -15.04 -9.48
CA VAL A 326 23.09 -13.74 -10.11
C VAL A 326 22.17 -12.63 -9.62
N SER A 327 22.65 -11.38 -9.64
CA SER A 327 21.80 -10.22 -9.34
C SER A 327 20.55 -10.22 -10.22
N GLY A 328 19.38 -10.09 -9.59
CA GLY A 328 18.06 -10.20 -10.20
C GLY A 328 17.41 -11.58 -10.08
N GLU A 329 18.14 -12.60 -9.60
CA GLU A 329 17.59 -13.94 -9.34
C GLU A 329 16.75 -13.96 -8.06
N ARG A 330 15.52 -14.48 -8.15
CA ARG A 330 14.63 -14.63 -6.99
C ARG A 330 15.11 -15.75 -6.08
N ALA A 331 14.98 -15.56 -4.77
CA ALA A 331 15.10 -16.64 -3.81
C ALA A 331 14.04 -17.71 -4.11
N ALA A 332 14.33 -18.98 -3.83
CA ALA A 332 13.31 -20.02 -3.92
C ALA A 332 12.42 -20.02 -2.67
N VAL A 333 11.16 -20.38 -2.88
CA VAL A 333 10.16 -20.59 -1.82
C VAL A 333 9.83 -22.07 -1.77
N LEU A 334 9.70 -22.63 -0.56
CA LEU A 334 9.25 -24.00 -0.31
C LEU A 334 8.09 -23.96 0.70
N VAL A 335 6.96 -24.59 0.36
CA VAL A 335 5.79 -24.70 1.22
C VAL A 335 5.65 -26.14 1.71
N VAL A 336 5.43 -26.30 3.00
CA VAL A 336 5.56 -27.56 3.74
C VAL A 336 4.38 -27.73 4.70
N ASP A 337 3.93 -28.97 4.85
CA ASP A 337 2.87 -29.40 5.76
C ASP A 337 3.47 -30.07 7.01
N GLU A 338 4.00 -29.26 7.94
CA GLU A 338 4.75 -29.76 9.10
C GLU A 338 3.84 -30.24 10.24
N ASN A 339 2.62 -29.72 10.36
CA ASN A 339 1.72 -30.06 11.49
C ASN A 339 0.67 -31.13 11.13
N GLU A 340 0.11 -31.09 9.93
CA GLU A 340 -0.87 -32.07 9.45
C GLU A 340 -0.66 -32.40 7.97
N ALA A 341 -0.57 -33.70 7.63
CA ALA A 341 -0.32 -34.13 6.26
C ALA A 341 -1.40 -33.62 5.29
N GLY A 342 -0.99 -32.86 4.27
CA GLY A 342 -1.87 -32.21 3.32
C GLY A 342 -2.47 -30.89 3.81
N VAL A 343 -1.99 -30.31 4.92
CA VAL A 343 -2.32 -28.94 5.35
C VAL A 343 -1.03 -28.14 5.37
N TYR A 344 -0.81 -27.33 4.34
CA TYR A 344 0.40 -26.53 4.22
C TYR A 344 0.35 -25.33 5.16
N ASP A 345 1.31 -25.25 6.08
CA ASP A 345 1.33 -24.29 7.19
C ASP A 345 2.69 -23.61 7.38
N THR A 346 3.71 -24.07 6.66
CA THR A 346 5.09 -23.63 6.83
C THR A 346 5.69 -23.23 5.50
N VAL A 347 6.37 -22.09 5.46
CA VAL A 347 7.04 -21.55 4.29
C VAL A 347 8.50 -21.29 4.60
N TYR A 348 9.40 -21.92 3.85
CA TYR A 348 10.81 -21.60 3.82
C TYR A 348 11.11 -20.69 2.63
N VAL A 349 12.04 -19.76 2.83
CA VAL A 349 12.60 -18.92 1.78
C VAL A 349 14.11 -19.08 1.86
N ASP A 350 14.76 -19.44 0.76
CA ASP A 350 16.21 -19.57 0.66
C ASP A 350 16.85 -18.18 0.57
N ILE A 351 16.78 -17.44 1.69
CA ILE A 351 17.17 -16.02 1.77
C ILE A 351 18.68 -15.88 1.59
N ASN A 352 19.46 -16.88 2.00
CA ASN A 352 20.91 -16.87 1.89
C ASN A 352 21.41 -17.38 0.51
N TYR A 353 20.50 -17.91 -0.32
CA TYR A 353 20.78 -18.47 -1.65
C TYR A 353 21.81 -19.62 -1.60
N ASN A 354 21.80 -20.47 -0.58
CA ASN A 354 22.68 -21.64 -0.48
C ASN A 354 22.07 -22.91 -1.12
N PHE A 355 20.81 -22.82 -1.56
CA PHE A 355 20.03 -23.91 -2.13
C PHE A 355 19.78 -25.08 -1.15
N ASP A 356 19.71 -24.79 0.14
CA ASP A 356 19.47 -25.75 1.21
C ASP A 356 18.46 -25.20 2.22
N PHE A 357 17.20 -25.62 2.10
CA PHE A 357 16.13 -25.19 3.00
C PHE A 357 16.26 -25.77 4.41
N SER A 358 17.21 -26.67 4.69
CA SER A 358 17.32 -27.33 6.00
C SER A 358 17.91 -26.43 7.08
N ASP A 359 18.55 -25.32 6.71
CA ASP A 359 19.10 -24.32 7.65
C ASP A 359 18.34 -22.99 7.67
N ASP A 360 17.36 -22.80 6.78
CA ASP A 360 16.51 -21.63 6.75
C ASP A 360 15.50 -21.60 7.92
N SER A 361 15.28 -20.41 8.47
CA SER A 361 14.22 -20.19 9.46
C SER A 361 12.89 -19.94 8.75
N PRO A 362 11.88 -20.81 8.91
CA PRO A 362 10.65 -20.68 8.15
C PRO A 362 9.66 -19.72 8.80
N ALA A 363 8.82 -19.12 7.95
CA ALA A 363 7.55 -18.52 8.34
C ALA A 363 6.52 -19.63 8.62
N ARG A 364 5.82 -19.56 9.76
CA ARG A 364 4.80 -20.55 10.17
C ARG A 364 3.45 -19.89 10.42
N LEU A 365 2.42 -20.39 9.76
CA LEU A 365 1.02 -19.97 9.89
C LEU A 365 0.28 -20.91 10.84
N THR A 366 0.80 -21.07 12.07
CA THR A 366 0.25 -21.92 13.13
C THR A 366 -1.09 -21.42 13.68
N ARG A 367 -1.49 -20.19 13.36
CA ARG A 367 -2.73 -19.55 13.79
C ARG A 367 -2.89 -19.46 15.32
N ASP A 368 -1.77 -19.40 16.03
CA ASP A 368 -1.71 -19.35 17.50
C ASP A 368 -1.20 -18.00 18.05
N PHE A 369 -1.09 -16.99 17.18
CA PHE A 369 -0.65 -15.63 17.52
C PHE A 369 0.77 -15.60 18.11
N SER A 370 1.65 -16.47 17.62
CA SER A 370 3.02 -16.62 18.13
C SER A 370 4.07 -15.77 17.41
N ASN A 371 3.67 -14.98 16.40
CA ASN A 371 4.55 -14.10 15.63
C ASN A 371 5.66 -14.85 14.89
N GLN A 372 5.32 -15.98 14.26
CA GLN A 372 6.24 -16.84 13.53
C GLN A 372 6.10 -16.70 12.01
N GLU A 373 5.30 -15.77 11.53
CA GLU A 373 4.88 -15.66 10.13
C GLU A 373 5.92 -14.97 9.23
N THR A 374 7.10 -14.62 9.74
CA THR A 374 8.17 -13.97 8.97
C THR A 374 9.30 -14.93 8.66
N ALA A 375 9.84 -14.90 7.43
CA ALA A 375 11.05 -15.62 7.06
C ALA A 375 12.24 -14.66 7.14
N CYS A 376 13.13 -14.85 8.11
CA CYS A 376 14.23 -13.91 8.38
C CYS A 376 15.56 -14.64 8.60
N LEU A 377 16.66 -13.95 8.33
CA LEU A 377 18.01 -14.43 8.57
C LEU A 377 18.74 -13.50 9.55
N ASP A 378 19.16 -14.04 10.68
CA ASP A 378 20.21 -13.47 11.56
C ASP A 378 21.55 -14.02 11.07
N TYR A 379 22.32 -13.18 10.39
CA TYR A 379 23.55 -13.59 9.72
C TYR A 379 24.72 -13.65 10.70
N ASP A 380 24.87 -12.65 11.56
CA ASP A 380 26.03 -12.54 12.45
C ASP A 380 25.82 -13.17 13.84
N PHE A 381 24.64 -13.74 14.06
CA PHE A 381 24.21 -14.42 15.28
C PHE A 381 24.18 -13.50 16.50
N ASP A 382 23.91 -12.21 16.30
CA ASP A 382 23.73 -11.24 17.39
C ASP A 382 22.32 -11.25 17.99
N GLY A 383 21.39 -12.00 17.40
CA GLY A 383 20.00 -12.12 17.81
C GLY A 383 19.05 -11.13 17.14
N LEU A 384 19.51 -10.36 16.15
CA LEU A 384 18.72 -9.47 15.31
C LEU A 384 18.66 -10.02 13.88
N ASN A 385 17.52 -9.83 13.21
CA ASN A 385 17.43 -10.20 11.80
C ASN A 385 18.14 -9.16 10.93
N ASP A 386 18.93 -9.65 9.97
CA ASP A 386 19.73 -8.85 9.03
C ASP A 386 19.15 -8.85 7.61
N VAL A 387 18.55 -9.97 7.20
CA VAL A 387 17.98 -10.15 5.86
C VAL A 387 16.54 -10.64 5.98
N SER A 388 15.68 -10.09 5.14
CA SER A 388 14.24 -10.35 5.14
C SER A 388 13.82 -11.15 3.91
N GLY A 389 13.01 -12.19 4.14
CA GLY A 389 12.13 -12.82 3.16
C GLY A 389 10.67 -12.40 3.37
N GLY A 390 10.41 -11.34 4.14
CA GLY A 390 9.07 -10.79 4.34
C GLY A 390 8.17 -11.57 5.30
N LEU A 391 6.93 -11.09 5.39
CA LEU A 391 5.85 -11.67 6.19
C LEU A 391 4.93 -12.49 5.30
N VAL A 392 4.72 -13.77 5.62
CA VAL A 392 3.72 -14.61 4.97
C VAL A 392 2.38 -14.42 5.67
N TYR A 393 1.35 -13.99 4.95
CA TYR A 393 0.03 -13.77 5.55
C TYR A 393 -1.04 -14.74 5.06
N PHE A 394 -0.76 -15.51 4.01
CA PHE A 394 -1.71 -16.51 3.50
C PHE A 394 -0.99 -17.62 2.72
N ILE A 395 -1.46 -18.86 2.88
CA ILE A 395 -1.16 -20.01 2.03
C ILE A 395 -2.50 -20.52 1.50
N ALA A 396 -2.61 -20.73 0.20
CA ALA A 396 -3.83 -21.29 -0.40
C ALA A 396 -4.09 -22.70 0.14
N ASP A 397 -5.33 -22.97 0.55
CA ASP A 397 -5.77 -24.26 1.09
C ASP A 397 -6.74 -25.01 0.14
N GLY A 398 -7.06 -24.42 -1.02
CA GLY A 398 -8.03 -24.96 -1.97
C GLY A 398 -9.50 -24.67 -1.64
N GLU A 399 -9.80 -23.98 -0.53
CA GLU A 399 -11.17 -23.72 -0.07
C GLU A 399 -11.41 -22.25 0.26
N THR A 400 -10.51 -21.64 1.04
CA THR A 400 -10.54 -20.24 1.48
C THR A 400 -10.01 -19.33 0.36
N ALA A 401 -10.73 -18.26 0.05
CA ALA A 401 -10.25 -17.29 -0.92
C ALA A 401 -9.00 -16.58 -0.39
N VAL A 402 -8.02 -16.32 -1.25
CA VAL A 402 -6.96 -15.36 -0.93
C VAL A 402 -7.65 -14.06 -0.47
N PRO A 403 -7.20 -13.42 0.61
CA PRO A 403 -7.96 -12.35 1.25
C PRO A 403 -8.50 -11.32 0.25
N THR A 404 -9.78 -10.95 0.40
CA THR A 404 -10.55 -10.05 -0.46
C THR A 404 -10.94 -10.54 -1.86
N LEU A 405 -10.31 -11.58 -2.40
CA LEU A 405 -10.52 -11.96 -3.81
C LEU A 405 -11.96 -12.40 -4.13
N ASP A 406 -12.68 -12.97 -3.18
CA ASP A 406 -14.04 -13.47 -3.37
C ASP A 406 -15.08 -12.36 -3.48
N TRP A 407 -15.17 -11.48 -2.48
CA TRP A 407 -16.17 -10.42 -2.46
C TRP A 407 -15.75 -9.22 -3.31
N TYR A 408 -14.44 -8.95 -3.38
CA TYR A 408 -13.95 -7.80 -4.14
C TYR A 408 -13.85 -8.09 -5.62
N TRP A 409 -13.27 -9.24 -5.99
CA TRP A 409 -13.01 -9.61 -7.38
C TRP A 409 -13.86 -10.77 -7.91
N GLY A 410 -14.62 -11.48 -7.07
CA GLY A 410 -15.49 -12.58 -7.51
C GLY A 410 -14.76 -13.91 -7.71
N ILE A 411 -13.59 -14.09 -7.12
CA ILE A 411 -12.73 -15.26 -7.32
C ILE A 411 -12.88 -16.20 -6.11
N PRO A 412 -13.36 -17.43 -6.31
CA PRO A 412 -13.55 -18.37 -5.22
C PRO A 412 -12.22 -18.91 -4.71
N GLY A 413 -12.17 -19.35 -3.44
CA GLY A 413 -10.97 -19.99 -2.87
C GLY A 413 -10.55 -21.28 -3.56
N SER A 414 -11.48 -21.96 -4.23
CA SER A 414 -11.16 -23.14 -5.05
C SER A 414 -10.35 -22.84 -6.32
N TYR A 415 -9.99 -21.59 -6.59
CA TYR A 415 -9.19 -21.24 -7.77
C TYR A 415 -7.72 -21.66 -7.62
N TYR A 416 -7.11 -21.36 -6.47
CA TYR A 416 -5.76 -21.82 -6.13
C TYR A 416 -5.87 -23.14 -5.37
N GLY A 417 -5.14 -24.17 -5.79
CA GLY A 417 -5.08 -25.42 -5.04
C GLY A 417 -4.35 -25.24 -3.71
N ASN A 418 -4.48 -26.25 -2.87
CA ASN A 418 -3.78 -26.33 -1.59
C ASN A 418 -2.26 -26.29 -1.82
N GLY A 419 -1.56 -25.29 -1.26
CA GLY A 419 -0.14 -25.04 -1.46
C GLY A 419 0.23 -24.29 -2.75
N ASP A 420 -0.71 -23.98 -3.65
CA ASP A 420 -0.40 -23.44 -4.99
C ASP A 420 -0.06 -21.94 -5.00
N LEU A 421 -0.37 -21.22 -3.92
CA LEU A 421 -0.06 -19.79 -3.80
C LEU A 421 0.30 -19.44 -2.36
N VAL A 422 1.31 -18.58 -2.22
CA VAL A 422 1.67 -17.94 -0.96
C VAL A 422 1.59 -16.43 -1.13
N ALA A 423 0.92 -15.75 -0.21
CA ALA A 423 0.86 -14.29 -0.18
C ALA A 423 1.90 -13.75 0.81
N PHE A 424 2.79 -12.92 0.30
CA PHE A 424 3.80 -12.22 1.09
C PHE A 424 3.41 -10.75 1.22
N HIS A 425 3.83 -10.16 2.33
CA HIS A 425 3.98 -8.72 2.48
C HIS A 425 5.48 -8.42 2.60
N VAL A 426 6.01 -7.66 1.65
CA VAL A 426 7.44 -7.31 1.57
C VAL A 426 7.64 -5.79 1.55
N GLN A 427 8.89 -5.36 1.61
CA GLN A 427 9.28 -3.98 1.36
C GLN A 427 10.25 -3.98 0.18
N ASP A 428 9.74 -3.67 -1.01
CA ASP A 428 10.59 -3.60 -2.19
C ASP A 428 11.11 -2.17 -2.39
N PHE A 429 12.35 -1.91 -1.99
CA PHE A 429 12.95 -0.59 -2.16
C PHE A 429 13.24 -0.22 -3.63
N THR A 430 13.10 -1.16 -4.57
CA THR A 430 13.29 -0.91 -6.00
C THR A 430 12.03 -0.38 -6.69
N GLU A 431 10.89 -0.37 -5.98
CA GLU A 431 9.58 0.04 -6.47
C GLU A 431 9.20 1.47 -6.05
N GLY A 432 7.93 1.83 -6.24
CA GLY A 432 7.43 3.19 -6.01
C GLY A 432 7.53 3.55 -4.52
N GLY A 433 7.97 4.77 -4.21
CA GLY A 433 8.16 5.19 -2.81
C GLY A 433 9.35 4.54 -2.08
N GLY A 434 9.94 3.46 -2.61
CA GLY A 434 11.14 2.83 -2.06
C GLY A 434 10.98 2.45 -0.59
N THR A 435 11.87 2.94 0.29
CA THR A 435 11.85 2.64 1.73
C THR A 435 10.93 3.54 2.57
N HIS A 436 10.13 4.39 1.93
CA HIS A 436 9.33 5.40 2.63
C HIS A 436 8.27 4.78 3.56
N GLY A 437 7.60 3.71 3.13
CA GLY A 437 6.61 2.99 3.93
C GLY A 437 7.20 2.33 5.20
N MET A 438 8.45 1.86 5.13
CA MET A 438 9.19 1.37 6.29
C MET A 438 9.41 2.49 7.32
N GLY A 439 9.79 3.68 6.83
CA GLY A 439 9.93 4.87 7.66
C GLY A 439 8.62 5.26 8.34
N THR A 440 7.51 5.32 7.60
CA THR A 440 6.21 5.73 8.15
C THR A 440 5.61 4.71 9.11
N THR A 441 5.87 3.42 8.90
CA THR A 441 5.45 2.35 9.80
C THR A 441 6.26 2.37 11.10
N SER A 442 7.58 2.44 11.01
CA SER A 442 8.47 2.45 12.18
C SER A 442 8.27 3.66 13.08
N VAL A 443 7.99 4.86 12.54
CA VAL A 443 7.66 6.03 13.40
C VAL A 443 6.32 5.88 14.13
N ALA A 444 5.42 4.99 13.68
CA ALA A 444 4.14 4.75 14.31
C ALA A 444 4.21 3.65 15.39
N VAL A 445 4.83 2.51 15.07
CA VAL A 445 4.80 1.28 15.88
C VAL A 445 6.17 0.70 16.24
N GLY A 446 7.27 1.36 15.87
CA GLY A 446 8.63 0.88 16.14
C GLY A 446 8.89 0.65 17.63
N GLN A 447 9.54 -0.47 17.96
CA GLN A 447 9.72 -0.93 19.34
C GLN A 447 11.02 -0.47 20.00
N GLY A 448 11.98 0.08 19.24
CA GLY A 448 13.29 0.46 19.73
C GLY A 448 14.12 -0.73 20.22
N VAL A 449 14.13 -1.81 19.44
CA VAL A 449 14.99 -2.99 19.61
C VAL A 449 16.39 -2.70 19.06
N VAL A 450 16.50 -2.07 17.89
CA VAL A 450 17.80 -1.79 17.25
C VAL A 450 18.51 -0.64 17.98
N ILE A 451 19.70 -0.91 18.48
CA ILE A 451 20.53 0.06 19.21
C ILE A 451 21.68 0.53 18.30
N GLY A 452 21.87 1.84 18.13
CA GLY A 452 22.94 2.33 17.27
C GLY A 452 23.07 3.85 17.18
N SER A 453 23.77 4.29 16.14
CA SER A 453 23.94 5.70 15.76
C SER A 453 23.22 5.96 14.43
N VAL A 454 22.57 7.12 14.31
CA VAL A 454 21.93 7.59 13.07
C VAL A 454 22.92 7.86 11.93
N ASN A 455 24.20 8.00 12.25
CA ASN A 455 25.29 8.06 11.29
C ASN A 455 25.95 6.69 11.25
N TRP A 456 25.99 6.05 10.08
CA TRP A 456 26.65 4.77 9.83
C TRP A 456 28.05 4.72 10.50
N GLY A 457 28.18 3.88 11.54
CA GLY A 457 29.44 3.58 12.23
C GLY A 457 29.62 4.18 13.63
N GLU A 458 30.57 3.61 14.37
CA GLU A 458 30.88 3.90 15.79
C GLU A 458 31.28 5.37 16.10
N GLY A 459 31.59 6.16 15.07
CA GLY A 459 31.99 7.57 15.19
C GLY A 459 30.86 8.59 15.01
N GLY A 460 29.65 8.12 14.76
CA GLY A 460 28.47 8.95 14.51
C GLY A 460 27.89 9.60 15.77
N SER A 461 27.49 10.86 15.70
CA SER A 461 26.81 11.58 16.78
C SER A 461 25.30 11.72 16.50
N PRO A 462 24.40 11.58 17.50
CA PRO A 462 24.57 10.89 18.77
C PRO A 462 24.28 9.38 18.64
N ILE A 463 25.11 8.58 19.30
CA ILE A 463 24.76 7.22 19.71
C ILE A 463 23.61 7.37 20.70
N ALA A 464 22.52 6.64 20.51
CA ALA A 464 21.35 6.67 21.36
C ALA A 464 21.59 6.17 22.80
N GLY A 465 22.79 6.30 23.38
CA GLY A 465 23.08 5.96 24.77
C GLY A 465 22.70 4.53 25.16
N PHE A 466 22.72 3.58 24.21
CA PHE A 466 22.20 2.21 24.37
C PHE A 466 20.66 2.08 24.48
N GLN A 467 19.91 3.07 24.02
CA GLN A 467 18.46 3.07 23.84
C GLN A 467 18.16 2.80 22.35
N GLY A 468 17.03 2.15 22.04
CA GLY A 468 16.67 1.80 20.66
C GLY A 468 16.50 3.02 19.76
N LEU A 469 16.76 2.97 18.47
CA LEU A 469 16.82 4.15 17.60
C LEU A 469 15.44 4.73 17.24
N VAL A 470 14.45 3.88 16.94
CA VAL A 470 13.11 4.30 16.52
C VAL A 470 12.07 3.72 17.49
N VAL A 471 11.37 4.61 18.19
CA VAL A 471 10.28 4.23 19.10
C VAL A 471 9.02 4.99 18.70
N GLY A 472 8.01 4.25 18.25
CA GLY A 472 6.71 4.79 17.86
C GLY A 472 5.83 5.16 19.07
N PRO A 473 4.87 6.08 18.94
CA PRO A 473 3.89 6.39 19.99
C PRO A 473 2.90 5.25 20.24
N GLY A 474 2.68 4.37 19.26
CA GLY A 474 1.76 3.24 19.32
C GLY A 474 2.40 1.99 19.91
N LYS A 475 2.66 2.01 21.22
CA LYS A 475 3.37 0.92 21.92
C LYS A 475 2.73 -0.47 21.74
N ASP A 476 1.40 -0.54 21.83
CA ASP A 476 0.64 -1.79 21.69
C ASP A 476 -0.31 -1.73 20.47
N VAL A 477 0.00 -0.89 19.48
CA VAL A 477 -0.73 -0.80 18.20
C VAL A 477 -0.25 -1.90 17.28
N SER A 478 -1.18 -2.56 16.61
CA SER A 478 -0.84 -3.51 15.55
C SER A 478 -0.97 -2.86 14.17
N SER A 479 -0.04 -3.15 13.26
CA SER A 479 0.01 -2.58 11.93
C SER A 479 -0.44 -3.55 10.83
N THR A 480 -1.04 -3.01 9.78
CA THR A 480 -1.42 -3.67 8.52
C THR A 480 -0.92 -2.81 7.37
N GLN A 481 -0.83 -3.36 6.16
CA GLN A 481 -0.39 -2.64 4.98
C GLN A 481 -1.32 -2.89 3.78
N ASN A 482 -1.21 -2.05 2.75
CA ASN A 482 -1.78 -2.26 1.41
C ASN A 482 -0.64 -2.37 0.38
N GLY A 483 0.20 -3.41 0.51
CA GLY A 483 1.35 -3.62 -0.38
C GLY A 483 2.15 -2.35 -0.63
N ASP A 484 2.54 -2.13 -1.88
CA ASP A 484 2.99 -0.83 -2.40
C ASP A 484 1.81 -0.02 -2.99
N GLN A 485 1.33 0.97 -2.22
CA GLN A 485 0.27 1.91 -2.64
C GLN A 485 0.67 2.80 -3.82
N TYR A 486 1.96 2.94 -4.14
CA TYR A 486 2.42 3.67 -5.32
C TYR A 486 2.24 2.85 -6.60
N LEU A 487 1.99 1.54 -6.50
CA LEU A 487 1.80 0.68 -7.66
C LEU A 487 0.35 0.34 -7.99
N THR A 488 -0.53 0.40 -7.00
CA THR A 488 -1.94 0.01 -7.19
C THR A 488 -2.60 0.82 -8.31
N PRO A 489 -3.46 0.23 -9.16
CA PRO A 489 -4.22 0.99 -10.15
C PRO A 489 -5.34 1.83 -9.51
N PHE A 490 -5.70 1.52 -8.27
CA PHE A 490 -6.95 1.95 -7.64
C PHE A 490 -6.67 2.50 -6.25
N ILE A 491 -6.60 3.83 -6.18
CA ILE A 491 -6.37 4.52 -4.91
C ILE A 491 -7.45 4.21 -3.86
N GLU A 492 -8.67 3.87 -4.28
CA GLU A 492 -9.74 3.52 -3.34
C GLU A 492 -9.53 2.21 -2.59
N ASP A 493 -8.72 1.28 -3.11
CA ASP A 493 -8.67 -0.11 -2.63
C ASP A 493 -8.26 -0.17 -1.15
N ALA A 494 -7.26 0.61 -0.73
CA ALA A 494 -6.84 0.72 0.67
C ALA A 494 -7.98 1.14 1.61
N TYR A 495 -8.83 2.08 1.18
CA TYR A 495 -9.89 2.65 2.01
C TYR A 495 -11.15 1.78 2.03
N VAL A 496 -11.40 1.05 0.94
CA VAL A 496 -12.46 0.03 0.92
C VAL A 496 -12.07 -1.10 1.87
N TYR A 497 -10.86 -1.62 1.72
CA TYR A 497 -10.31 -2.64 2.60
C TYR A 497 -10.32 -2.19 4.07
N ALA A 498 -9.85 -0.98 4.36
CA ALA A 498 -9.85 -0.46 5.73
C ALA A 498 -11.21 -0.41 6.41
N GLY A 499 -12.31 -0.30 5.65
CA GLY A 499 -13.66 -0.28 6.20
C GLY A 499 -14.40 -1.61 6.14
N LEU A 500 -13.91 -2.60 5.39
CA LEU A 500 -14.62 -3.84 5.10
C LEU A 500 -13.82 -5.11 5.41
N GLY A 501 -12.52 -5.00 5.68
CA GLY A 501 -11.67 -6.11 6.08
C GLY A 501 -11.59 -7.25 5.06
N TYR A 502 -11.34 -8.45 5.56
CA TYR A 502 -11.24 -9.68 4.79
C TYR A 502 -12.60 -10.22 4.37
N ASP A 503 -13.64 -10.01 5.19
CA ASP A 503 -14.96 -10.57 4.97
C ASP A 503 -15.89 -9.69 4.10
N GLY A 504 -15.48 -8.46 3.79
CA GLY A 504 -16.25 -7.52 2.99
C GLY A 504 -17.38 -6.83 3.76
N VAL A 505 -17.40 -6.92 5.09
CA VAL A 505 -18.48 -6.46 5.97
C VAL A 505 -17.91 -5.53 7.04
N SER A 506 -18.35 -4.27 7.03
CA SER A 506 -17.94 -3.34 8.10
C SER A 506 -18.45 -3.75 9.49
N GLY A 507 -17.62 -3.58 10.50
CA GLY A 507 -17.94 -3.71 11.91
C GLY A 507 -17.79 -5.13 12.45
N THR A 508 -17.05 -6.01 11.78
CA THR A 508 -16.85 -7.42 12.14
C THR A 508 -15.54 -7.68 12.90
N GLY A 509 -14.69 -6.65 13.06
CA GLY A 509 -13.51 -6.69 13.93
C GLY A 509 -12.15 -6.68 13.21
N ASP A 510 -12.17 -6.85 11.89
CA ASP A 510 -11.07 -6.66 10.94
C ASP A 510 -11.12 -5.26 10.28
N ASP A 511 -11.97 -4.36 10.77
CA ASP A 511 -11.94 -2.95 10.37
C ASP A 511 -10.64 -2.28 10.87
N ILE A 512 -10.08 -1.40 10.06
CA ILE A 512 -8.89 -0.62 10.41
C ILE A 512 -9.32 0.69 11.07
N GLN A 513 -8.76 1.03 12.22
CA GLN A 513 -9.14 2.25 12.95
C GLN A 513 -8.37 3.49 12.47
N ILE A 514 -7.16 3.33 11.96
CA ILE A 514 -6.31 4.45 11.52
C ILE A 514 -5.67 4.09 10.18
N VAL A 515 -5.82 4.94 9.16
CA VAL A 515 -5.07 4.84 7.90
C VAL A 515 -4.23 6.10 7.76
N SER A 516 -2.90 5.95 7.71
CA SER A 516 -1.97 7.04 7.49
C SER A 516 -1.50 7.05 6.04
N ASN A 517 -1.55 8.22 5.41
CA ASN A 517 -1.21 8.42 4.01
C ASN A 517 -0.13 9.52 3.94
N SER A 518 1.11 9.10 3.74
CA SER A 518 2.26 10.01 3.62
C SER A 518 2.67 10.25 2.16
N PHE A 519 1.69 10.22 1.26
CA PHE A 519 1.83 10.52 -0.16
C PHE A 519 0.81 11.58 -0.61
N GLY A 520 1.01 12.15 -1.79
CA GLY A 520 0.08 13.10 -2.40
C GLY A 520 0.50 13.56 -3.79
N PHE A 521 -0.44 14.16 -4.53
CA PHE A 521 -0.32 14.61 -5.91
C PHE A 521 -0.22 16.14 -5.98
N SER A 522 0.96 16.68 -5.68
CA SER A 522 1.21 18.14 -5.66
C SER A 522 1.02 18.84 -7.01
N GLY A 523 0.88 18.11 -8.12
CA GLY A 523 0.55 18.67 -9.44
C GLY A 523 -0.93 18.93 -9.69
N THR A 524 -1.80 18.65 -8.70
CA THR A 524 -3.26 18.80 -8.81
C THR A 524 -3.75 19.94 -7.92
N ASP A 525 -4.22 21.02 -8.55
CA ASP A 525 -4.64 22.26 -7.87
C ASP A 525 -6.17 22.35 -7.69
N ASN A 526 -6.75 21.52 -6.82
CA ASN A 526 -8.17 21.59 -6.42
C ASN A 526 -8.47 20.68 -5.21
N ASP A 527 -7.62 20.74 -4.20
CA ASP A 527 -7.66 19.86 -3.02
C ASP A 527 -9.06 19.68 -2.42
N GLY A 528 -9.51 18.44 -2.48
CA GLY A 528 -10.80 18.01 -1.98
C GLY A 528 -12.01 18.35 -2.85
N PHE A 529 -11.85 19.05 -3.97
CA PHE A 529 -12.82 19.07 -5.08
C PHE A 529 -12.44 18.10 -6.20
N ASP A 530 -11.22 17.56 -6.19
CA ASP A 530 -10.79 16.49 -7.07
C ASP A 530 -11.59 15.19 -6.86
N PHE A 531 -11.62 14.37 -7.90
CA PHE A 531 -12.36 13.11 -7.91
C PHE A 531 -11.93 12.18 -6.78
N THR A 532 -10.63 11.99 -6.61
CA THR A 532 -10.05 11.06 -5.65
C THR A 532 -10.43 11.41 -4.22
N SER A 533 -10.26 12.66 -3.82
CA SER A 533 -10.66 13.12 -2.49
C SER A 533 -12.16 12.98 -2.22
N ARG A 534 -13.01 13.19 -3.23
CA ARG A 534 -14.46 13.00 -3.10
C ARG A 534 -14.81 11.52 -2.98
N LEU A 535 -14.15 10.65 -3.75
CA LEU A 535 -14.33 9.21 -3.68
C LEU A 535 -13.96 8.68 -2.29
N ILE A 536 -12.79 9.05 -1.77
CA ILE A 536 -12.34 8.65 -0.43
C ILE A 536 -13.29 9.18 0.65
N ASP A 537 -13.73 10.44 0.58
CA ASP A 537 -14.71 11.02 1.53
C ASP A 537 -16.03 10.24 1.53
N VAL A 538 -16.50 9.79 0.36
CA VAL A 538 -17.72 8.99 0.24
C VAL A 538 -17.53 7.58 0.77
N ILE A 539 -16.42 6.91 0.45
CA ILE A 539 -16.10 5.57 0.96
C ILE A 539 -16.01 5.59 2.48
N ASN A 540 -15.23 6.52 3.05
CA ASN A 540 -15.03 6.63 4.49
C ASN A 540 -16.35 6.87 5.23
N ARG A 541 -17.23 7.73 4.71
CA ARG A 541 -18.55 7.96 5.31
C ARG A 541 -19.52 6.78 5.16
N SER A 542 -19.31 5.92 4.17
CA SER A 542 -20.23 4.83 3.84
C SER A 542 -19.88 3.53 4.55
N TYR A 543 -18.59 3.17 4.59
CA TYR A 543 -18.12 1.88 5.07
C TYR A 543 -17.13 1.99 6.23
N ALA A 544 -16.37 3.09 6.34
CA ALA A 544 -15.34 3.23 7.36
C ALA A 544 -15.60 4.41 8.33
N PRO A 545 -16.82 4.65 8.85
CA PRO A 545 -17.15 5.90 9.55
C PRO A 545 -16.42 6.08 10.88
N ASN A 546 -15.83 5.01 11.41
CA ASN A 546 -15.04 5.02 12.64
C ASN A 546 -13.52 5.04 12.37
N THR A 547 -13.11 5.03 11.10
CA THR A 547 -11.70 5.05 10.69
C THR A 547 -11.22 6.49 10.56
N ALA A 548 -10.13 6.81 11.26
CA ALA A 548 -9.43 8.08 11.10
C ALA A 548 -8.50 8.00 9.88
N LEU A 549 -8.74 8.84 8.89
CA LEU A 549 -7.85 8.96 7.73
C LEU A 549 -6.92 10.14 7.92
N LEU A 550 -5.62 9.88 8.02
CA LEU A 550 -4.58 10.88 8.18
C LEU A 550 -3.91 11.08 6.81
N PHE A 551 -3.77 12.33 6.40
CA PHE A 551 -3.10 12.72 5.16
C PHE A 551 -2.03 13.74 5.47
N SER A 552 -0.80 13.50 5.03
CA SER A 552 0.20 14.58 5.03
C SER A 552 -0.32 15.76 4.20
N THR A 553 -0.15 16.99 4.66
CA THR A 553 -0.55 18.15 3.85
C THR A 553 0.32 18.31 2.59
N GLY A 554 1.47 17.64 2.57
CA GLY A 554 2.50 17.68 1.53
C GLY A 554 3.65 18.66 1.85
N ASN A 555 4.67 18.63 0.99
CA ASN A 555 5.97 19.29 1.14
C ASN A 555 6.28 20.33 0.05
N GLY A 556 5.24 20.89 -0.59
CA GLY A 556 5.31 21.85 -1.69
C GLY A 556 5.60 23.30 -1.27
N ALA A 557 6.08 23.54 -0.05
CA ALA A 557 6.45 24.85 0.50
C ALA A 557 5.24 25.74 0.91
N PRO A 558 5.50 26.91 1.54
CA PRO A 558 4.44 27.68 2.18
C PRO A 558 3.67 28.50 1.14
N GLY A 559 2.35 28.38 1.13
CA GLY A 559 1.47 29.16 0.25
C GLY A 559 0.00 28.86 0.51
N TYR A 560 -0.89 29.69 0.00
CA TYR A 560 -2.32 29.38 0.01
C TYR A 560 -2.64 28.36 -1.07
N GLY A 561 -3.49 27.37 -0.76
CA GLY A 561 -3.90 26.35 -1.73
C GLY A 561 -2.82 25.32 -2.06
N THR A 562 -1.78 25.16 -1.22
CA THR A 562 -0.70 24.20 -1.51
C THR A 562 -0.96 22.80 -0.97
N ALA A 563 -2.03 22.59 -0.18
CA ALA A 563 -2.37 21.26 0.33
C ALA A 563 -2.54 20.26 -0.82
N ALA A 564 -1.81 19.14 -0.76
CA ALA A 564 -1.80 18.16 -1.83
C ALA A 564 -3.06 17.26 -1.74
N PRO A 565 -3.75 16.99 -2.86
CA PRO A 565 -4.68 15.88 -2.95
C PRO A 565 -3.94 14.53 -2.79
N PRO A 566 -4.58 13.45 -2.33
CA PRO A 566 -5.93 13.41 -1.80
C PRO A 566 -6.07 14.18 -0.48
N SER A 567 -7.16 14.92 -0.37
CA SER A 567 -7.56 15.66 0.82
C SER A 567 -9.08 15.48 0.98
N PRO A 568 -9.60 14.31 1.42
CA PRO A 568 -11.04 14.12 1.63
C PRO A 568 -11.58 15.09 2.70
N ALA A 569 -12.90 15.33 2.74
CA ALA A 569 -13.49 16.19 3.79
C ALA A 569 -13.61 15.49 5.14
N SER A 570 -13.58 14.16 5.15
CA SER A 570 -13.50 13.34 6.35
C SER A 570 -12.08 13.09 6.85
N GLY A 571 -11.05 13.50 6.08
CA GLY A 571 -9.64 13.29 6.44
C GLY A 571 -9.08 14.36 7.37
N ILE A 572 -8.02 13.99 8.08
CA ILE A 572 -7.23 14.84 8.96
C ILE A 572 -5.94 15.21 8.22
N GLY A 573 -5.78 16.49 7.89
CA GLY A 573 -4.53 17.01 7.32
C GLY A 573 -3.46 17.17 8.40
N VAL A 574 -2.30 16.55 8.21
CA VAL A 574 -1.15 16.59 9.13
C VAL A 574 -0.04 17.43 8.51
N GLY A 575 0.17 18.61 9.08
CA GLY A 575 1.31 19.47 8.75
C GLY A 575 2.55 19.08 9.54
N ALA A 576 3.72 19.44 9.03
CA ALA A 576 4.99 19.15 9.68
C ALA A 576 5.49 20.33 10.52
N SER A 577 6.16 20.00 11.62
CA SER A 577 6.91 20.94 12.45
C SER A 577 8.26 20.32 12.77
N THR A 578 9.24 21.13 13.13
CA THR A 578 10.59 20.64 13.42
C THR A 578 11.06 20.99 14.85
N LEU A 579 12.09 20.28 15.26
CA LEU A 579 12.96 20.59 16.40
C LEU A 579 14.31 20.96 15.81
N TYR A 580 14.43 22.22 15.35
CA TYR A 580 15.64 22.74 14.69
C TYR A 580 16.93 22.23 15.34
N GLY A 581 17.83 21.63 14.54
CA GLY A 581 19.16 21.20 14.98
C GLY A 581 19.29 19.79 15.59
N SER A 582 18.26 18.95 15.53
CA SER A 582 18.32 17.56 16.00
C SER A 582 19.30 16.70 15.19
N ILE A 583 19.22 16.70 13.85
CA ILE A 583 20.05 15.84 12.98
C ILE A 583 21.18 16.57 12.25
N GLY A 584 21.29 17.90 12.36
CA GLY A 584 22.38 18.70 11.77
C GLY A 584 22.48 18.73 10.23
N ILE A 585 21.65 17.96 9.52
CA ILE A 585 21.68 17.80 8.05
C ILE A 585 20.69 18.75 7.35
N PHE A 586 19.42 18.76 7.78
CA PHE A 586 18.38 19.57 7.15
C PHE A 586 18.28 21.00 7.73
N GLU A 587 18.77 21.20 8.95
CA GLU A 587 18.47 22.38 9.75
C GLU A 587 19.66 22.73 10.65
N ALA A 588 20.78 23.12 10.02
CA ALA A 588 21.95 23.57 10.75
C ALA A 588 21.61 24.80 11.59
N ILE A 589 21.59 24.63 12.91
CA ILE A 589 21.49 25.72 13.87
C ILE A 589 22.90 26.20 14.25
N ALA A 590 23.08 27.51 14.34
CA ALA A 590 24.33 28.12 14.81
C ALA A 590 24.45 28.07 16.35
N SER A 591 23.33 27.96 17.08
CA SER A 591 23.32 27.74 18.54
C SER A 591 22.04 27.05 19.01
N ALA A 592 22.08 26.46 20.21
CA ALA A 592 20.93 25.86 20.89
C ALA A 592 19.78 26.86 21.18
N ASP A 593 20.05 28.17 21.15
CA ASP A 593 19.02 29.21 21.29
C ASP A 593 18.07 29.29 20.08
N GLN A 594 18.44 28.64 18.96
CA GLN A 594 17.61 28.54 17.76
C GLN A 594 16.71 27.30 17.76
N ILE A 595 16.74 26.48 18.81
CA ILE A 595 15.81 25.37 18.99
C ILE A 595 14.45 25.95 19.39
N VAL A 596 13.58 26.14 18.40
CA VAL A 596 12.19 26.57 18.58
C VAL A 596 11.30 25.35 18.36
N GLY A 597 10.81 24.76 19.45
CA GLY A 597 9.95 23.58 19.38
C GLY A 597 8.55 23.92 18.88
N GLY A 598 8.06 23.16 17.90
CA GLY A 598 6.71 23.30 17.34
C GLY A 598 6.58 24.38 16.25
N ASP A 599 7.69 24.92 15.76
CA ASP A 599 7.65 25.81 14.60
C ASP A 599 7.34 25.01 13.33
N ILE A 600 6.37 25.50 12.55
CA ILE A 600 5.94 24.89 11.30
C ILE A 600 7.13 24.93 10.33
N ILE A 601 7.51 23.76 9.83
CA ILE A 601 8.65 23.67 8.91
C ILE A 601 8.31 24.33 7.57
N SER A 602 9.31 25.00 6.98
CA SER A 602 9.10 25.85 5.80
C SER A 602 8.55 25.09 4.59
N TRP A 603 8.93 23.82 4.40
CA TRP A 603 8.43 23.00 3.30
C TRP A 603 7.01 22.49 3.51
N SER A 604 6.46 22.51 4.73
CA SER A 604 5.10 22.04 4.98
C SER A 604 4.07 22.90 4.24
N ASN A 605 3.22 22.23 3.47
CA ASN A 605 2.08 22.86 2.81
C ASN A 605 1.15 23.55 3.81
N ARG A 606 0.44 24.59 3.35
CA ARG A 606 -0.43 25.40 4.20
C ARG A 606 -1.82 25.55 3.59
N GLY A 607 -2.80 25.58 4.48
CA GLY A 607 -4.16 25.97 4.13
C GLY A 607 -4.36 27.50 4.14
N PRO A 608 -5.59 27.96 3.84
CA PRO A 608 -6.72 27.18 3.33
C PRO A 608 -6.47 26.62 1.92
N GLY A 609 -6.99 25.42 1.70
CA GLY A 609 -7.13 24.81 0.38
C GLY A 609 -8.33 25.34 -0.41
N ALA A 610 -8.59 24.79 -1.60
CA ALA A 610 -9.68 25.16 -2.50
C ALA A 610 -11.07 25.11 -1.85
N ARG A 611 -11.23 24.33 -0.77
CA ARG A 611 -12.47 24.23 0.03
C ARG A 611 -12.69 25.35 1.05
N ASN A 612 -11.75 26.26 1.25
CA ASN A 612 -11.81 27.30 2.29
C ASN A 612 -12.11 26.76 3.71
N VAL A 613 -11.76 25.50 3.99
CA VAL A 613 -11.86 24.92 5.34
C VAL A 613 -10.47 25.02 5.98
N VAL A 614 -10.42 25.58 7.19
CA VAL A 614 -9.22 25.73 8.01
C VAL A 614 -9.11 24.55 8.96
#